data_AF-A0A7H4N6S3-F1
#
_entry.id   AF-A0A7H4N6S3-F1
#
_cell.length_a   1.000
_cell.length_b   1.000
_cell.length_c   1.000
_cell.angle_alpha   90.00
_cell.angle_beta   90.00
_cell.angle_gamma   90.00
#
_symmetry.space_group_name_H-M   'P 1'
#
loop_
_entity.id
_entity.type
_entity.pdbx_description
1 polymer ?
#
loop_
_entity_poly.entity_id
_entity_poly.type
_entity_poly.pdbx_seq_one_letter_code
_entity_poly.pdbx_strand_id
1 'polypeptide(L)' 'MLLNRWIFACSSNPITAVMTGGRWVIEDGHHHKEESVSQAFIQVMKDLAA' A
#
# COMPACT_ATOMS: atom_id res chain seq x y z
N MET A 1 -24.48 8.85 -0.98
CA MET A 1 -23.95 7.82 -0.06
C MET A 1 -22.43 7.82 -0.14
N LEU A 2 -21.74 7.83 1.01
CA LEU A 2 -20.26 7.84 1.08
C LEU A 2 -19.64 6.61 0.40
N LEU A 3 -20.31 5.46 0.46
CA LEU A 3 -19.88 4.22 -0.17
C LEU A 3 -19.80 4.34 -1.71
N ASN A 4 -20.82 4.89 -2.36
CA ASN A 4 -20.78 5.10 -3.82
C ASN A 4 -19.64 6.04 -4.23
N ARG A 5 -19.27 7.00 -3.38
CA ARG A 5 -18.14 7.90 -3.65
C ARG A 5 -16.80 7.16 -3.56
N TRP A 6 -16.63 6.29 -2.57
CA TRP A 6 -15.40 5.49 -2.41
C TRP A 6 -15.21 4.47 -3.53
N ILE A 7 -16.28 3.85 -4.01
CA ILE A 7 -16.20 2.83 -5.05
C ILE A 7 -16.09 3.45 -6.45
N PHE A 8 -16.81 4.55 -6.72
CA PHE A 8 -16.99 5.05 -8.10
C PHE A 8 -16.43 6.46 -8.36
N ALA A 9 -15.96 7.18 -7.35
CA ALA A 9 -15.54 8.58 -7.49
C ALA A 9 -14.26 8.95 -6.73
N CYS A 10 -13.43 7.97 -6.38
CA CYS A 10 -12.10 8.20 -5.82
C CYS A 10 -11.05 8.27 -6.93
N SER A 11 -10.44 9.44 -7.13
CA SER A 11 -9.31 9.64 -8.06
C SER A 11 -7.97 9.12 -7.50
N SER A 12 -7.92 8.86 -6.19
CA SER A 12 -6.78 8.30 -5.46
C SER A 12 -7.28 7.32 -4.39
N ASN A 13 -6.37 6.48 -3.86
CA ASN A 13 -6.71 5.50 -2.83
C ASN A 13 -7.25 6.21 -1.56
N PRO A 14 -8.52 6.00 -1.16
CA PRO A 14 -9.08 6.63 0.04
C PRO A 14 -8.69 5.92 1.35
N ILE A 15 -7.99 4.78 1.28
CA ILE A 15 -7.66 3.96 2.43
C ILE A 15 -6.39 4.51 3.09
N THR A 16 -6.55 5.05 4.30
CA THR A 16 -5.44 5.62 5.10
C THR A 16 -4.99 4.70 6.24
N ALA A 17 -5.81 3.76 6.69
CA ALA A 17 -5.46 2.86 7.77
C ALA A 17 -5.97 1.44 7.52
N VAL A 18 -5.13 0.45 7.81
CA VAL A 18 -5.46 -0.99 7.68
C VAL A 18 -4.96 -1.74 8.91
N MET A 19 -5.82 -2.60 9.45
CA MET A 19 -5.51 -3.50 10.56
C MET A 19 -5.67 -4.95 10.14
N THR A 20 -4.69 -5.78 10.50
CA THR A 20 -4.72 -7.24 10.28
C THR A 20 -4.29 -7.95 11.56
N GLY A 21 -5.06 -8.95 12.00
CA GLY A 21 -4.74 -9.71 13.22
C GLY A 21 -4.63 -8.84 14.48
N GLY A 22 -5.40 -7.75 14.56
CA GLY A 22 -5.35 -6.81 15.68
C GLY A 22 -4.15 -5.85 15.67
N ARG A 23 -3.38 -5.78 14.57
CA ARG A 23 -2.21 -4.91 14.43
C ARG A 23 -2.41 -3.93 13.28
N TRP A 24 -2.12 -2.66 13.51
CA TRP A 24 -2.04 -1.67 12.44
C TRP A 24 -0.86 -2.02 11.53
N VAL A 25 -1.14 -2.13 10.23
CA VAL A 25 -0.15 -2.47 9.19
C VAL A 25 -0.02 -1.37 8.15
N ILE A 26 -1.05 -0.53 8.00
CA ILE A 26 -1.01 0.70 7.22
C ILE A 26 -1.52 1.82 8.11
N GLU A 27 -0.76 2.91 8.16
CA GLU A 27 -1.08 4.14 8.89
C GLU A 27 -0.74 5.33 8.00
N ASP A 28 -1.65 6.31 7.90
CA ASP A 28 -1.56 7.43 6.95
C ASP A 28 -1.29 7.03 5.48
N GLY A 29 -1.79 5.86 5.08
CA GLY A 29 -1.58 5.30 3.75
C GLY A 29 -0.24 4.60 3.53
N HIS A 30 0.63 4.56 4.54
CA HIS A 30 1.98 3.98 4.45
C HIS A 30 2.10 2.67 5.22
N HIS A 31 2.81 1.71 4.64
CA HIS A 31 3.17 0.45 5.31
C HIS A 31 4.56 0.58 5.93
N HIS A 32 4.76 0.14 7.18
CA HIS A 32 6.04 0.33 7.92
C HIS A 32 7.28 -0.26 7.23
N LYS A 33 7.09 -1.17 6.28
CA LYS A 33 8.18 -1.83 5.51
C LYS A 33 8.22 -1.45 4.04
N GLU A 34 7.40 -0.50 3.58
CA GLU A 34 7.24 -0.21 2.14
C GLU A 34 8.58 0.07 1.44
N GLU A 35 9.46 0.86 2.06
CA GLU A 35 10.74 1.24 1.48
C GLU A 35 11.68 0.02 1.38
N SER A 36 11.79 -0.76 2.46
CA SER A 36 12.62 -1.96 2.48
C SER A 36 12.20 -2.99 1.44
N VAL A 37 10.88 -3.19 1.27
CA VAL A 37 10.33 -4.10 0.26
C VAL A 37 10.58 -3.57 -1.14
N SER A 38 10.41 -2.26 -1.36
CA SER A 38 10.66 -1.61 -2.65
C SER A 38 12.11 -1.77 -3.08
N GLN A 39 13.07 -1.53 -2.17
CA GLN A 39 14.50 -1.69 -2.48
C GLN A 39 14.87 -3.15 -2.77
N ALA A 40 14.38 -4.09 -1.96
CA ALA A 40 14.61 -5.52 -2.20
C ALA A 40 14.01 -5.97 -3.55
N PHE A 41 12.80 -5.50 -3.87
CA PHE A 41 12.14 -5.77 -5.13
C PHE A 41 12.93 -5.23 -6.33
N ILE A 42 13.38 -3.97 -6.26
CA ILE A 42 14.21 -3.36 -7.31
C ILE A 42 15.49 -4.16 -7.53
N GLN A 43 16.14 -4.62 -6.45
CA GLN A 43 17.36 -5.42 -6.56
C GLN A 43 17.09 -6.74 -7.28
N VAL A 44 16.06 -7.48 -6.87
CA VAL A 44 15.68 -8.75 -7.52
C VAL A 44 15.35 -8.53 -9.00
N MET A 45 14.65 -7.44 -9.34
CA MET A 45 14.32 -7.11 -10.73
C MET A 45 15.57 -6.80 -11.58
N LYS A 46 16.61 -6.19 -11.00
CA LYS A 46 17.90 -5.98 -11.68
C LYS A 46 18.59 -7.31 -11.96
N ASP A 47 18.57 -8.22 -10.99
CA ASP A 47 19.22 -9.52 -11.11
C ASP A 47 18.51 -10.40 -12.16
N LEU A 48 17.18 -10.31 -12.28
CA LEU A 48 16.41 -11.03 -13.31
C LEU A 48 16.57 -10.47 -14.73
N ALA A 49 16.91 -9.18 -14.85
CA ALA A 49 17.04 -8.50 -16.14
C ALA A 49 18.44 -8.60 -16.77
N ALA A 50 19.40 -9.18 -16.05
CA ALA A 50 20.77 -9.44 -16.50
C ALA A 50 20.89 -10.81 -17.19
#